data_AF-A0A4Q5Y796-F1
#
_entry.id   AF-A0A4Q5Y796-F1
#
_cell.length_a   1.000
_cell.length_b   1.000
_cell.length_c   1.000
_cell.angle_alpha   90.00
_cell.angle_beta   90.00
_cell.angle_gamma   90.00
#
_symmetry.space_group_name_H-M   'P 1'
#
loop_
_entity.id
_entity.type
_entity.pdbx_description
1 polymer ?
#
loop_
_entity_poly.entity_id
_entity_poly.type
_entity_poly.pdbx_seq_one_letter_code
_entity_poly.pdbx_strand_id
1 'polypeptide(L)'
;VLASTFDYYGNGDKYTPSTNTVNYQNNLWDEEYRSASLIVEMQNLTKDNAQYSNLYNIGSLMKVMIMQRVTDVYGDVPYSEAFQAKTGLVQPKYDTQQEIYTSMLAEVETATMALDATKPLATADLFYKGNIAQWKKLGYSLMLKLAMRLTKADAATAKSWAEKAAAGGTFAAITDNVFVKGDNATGFGNATTGALRTASDFLNVKWSKTYIDYLKATTDPRVSAIAEISQPGLAANGNQDLPGINTYALQRGLPNGVDLNGGATDVTKRGDYPGATGTGNDVAPLGNYSRPRAAVYLDRSGVNFIFTYAETEFLLAEAKVRGWNVGATTAAVHYANGIRAAMKSIEQFNAAGAIPD
;
A
#
# COMPACT_ATOMS: atom_id res chain seq x y z
N VAL A 1 7.94 -8.67 -2.91
CA VAL A 1 7.59 -8.48 -4.34
C VAL A 1 8.78 -7.97 -5.14
N LEU A 2 9.60 -7.06 -4.58
CA LEU A 2 10.87 -6.65 -5.19
C LEU A 2 12.03 -7.53 -4.70
N ALA A 3 13.14 -7.50 -5.43
CA ALA A 3 14.43 -8.10 -5.10
C ALA A 3 15.54 -7.08 -5.42
N SER A 4 16.66 -7.12 -4.70
CA SER A 4 17.76 -6.16 -4.95
C SER A 4 19.11 -6.74 -4.58
N THR A 5 20.13 -6.43 -5.38
CA THR A 5 21.53 -6.80 -5.13
C THR A 5 22.27 -5.81 -4.24
N PHE A 6 21.72 -4.62 -4.01
CA PHE A 6 22.35 -3.61 -3.16
C PHE A 6 22.29 -4.03 -1.67
N ASP A 7 23.12 -3.45 -0.82
CA ASP A 7 23.26 -3.92 0.59
C ASP A 7 22.93 -2.84 1.65
N TYR A 8 22.81 -1.56 1.25
CA TYR A 8 22.67 -0.44 2.20
C TYR A 8 21.35 -0.43 3.01
N TYR A 9 20.28 -1.09 2.53
CA TYR A 9 18.97 -1.08 3.18
C TYR A 9 18.68 -2.30 4.06
N GLY A 10 19.57 -3.30 4.10
CA GLY A 10 19.17 -4.62 4.61
C GLY A 10 17.98 -5.12 3.80
N ASN A 11 18.12 -5.06 2.46
CA ASN A 11 17.03 -5.22 1.50
C ASN A 11 16.12 -6.34 1.94
N GLY A 12 14.84 -6.01 2.17
CA GLY A 12 13.89 -6.85 2.91
C GLY A 12 13.62 -8.22 2.30
N ASP A 13 14.24 -8.55 1.17
CA ASP A 13 14.26 -9.88 0.59
C ASP A 13 15.41 -10.79 1.08
N LYS A 14 16.40 -10.22 1.78
CA LYS A 14 17.51 -10.93 2.44
C LYS A 14 17.27 -11.14 3.94
N TYR A 15 16.36 -10.38 4.54
CA TYR A 15 16.08 -10.39 5.98
C TYR A 15 17.34 -10.21 6.85
N THR A 16 18.34 -9.49 6.34
CA THR A 16 19.58 -9.19 7.05
C THR A 16 19.51 -7.77 7.64
N PRO A 17 19.82 -7.60 8.94
CA PRO A 17 19.98 -6.26 9.50
C PRO A 17 21.11 -5.51 8.78
N SER A 18 20.88 -4.22 8.52
CA SER A 18 21.88 -3.27 8.05
C SER A 18 22.08 -2.17 9.08
N THR A 19 23.08 -1.31 8.88
CA THR A 19 23.43 -0.22 9.79
C THR A 19 22.24 0.70 10.12
N ASN A 20 21.27 0.85 9.22
CA ASN A 20 20.11 1.73 9.39
C ASN A 20 18.79 1.02 9.72
N THR A 21 18.78 -0.31 9.88
CA THR A 21 17.53 -1.06 10.09
C THR A 21 16.72 -0.53 11.28
N VAL A 22 17.37 -0.22 12.40
CA VAL A 22 16.71 0.35 13.59
C VAL A 22 16.11 1.73 13.31
N ASN A 23 16.83 2.60 12.59
CA ASN A 23 16.32 3.92 12.23
C ASN A 23 15.06 3.82 11.36
N TYR A 24 15.08 2.93 10.36
CA TYR A 24 13.91 2.71 9.50
C TYR A 24 12.72 2.09 10.26
N GLN A 25 12.99 1.20 11.21
CA GLN A 25 11.96 0.68 12.11
C GLN A 25 11.36 1.78 12.98
N ASN A 26 12.15 2.71 13.51
CA ASN A 26 11.64 3.80 14.35
C ASN A 26 10.89 4.87 13.54
N ASN A 27 11.29 5.11 12.28
CA ASN A 27 10.66 6.14 11.46
C ASN A 27 9.15 5.95 11.30
N LEU A 28 8.66 4.71 11.13
CA LEU A 28 7.22 4.48 11.01
C LEU A 28 6.50 4.88 12.31
N TRP A 29 7.03 4.53 13.47
CA TRP A 29 6.50 4.95 14.76
C TRP A 29 6.39 6.48 14.85
N ASP A 30 7.51 7.18 14.63
CA ASP A 30 7.60 8.63 14.82
C ASP A 30 6.70 9.39 13.84
N GLU A 31 6.68 8.99 12.57
CA GLU A 31 5.91 9.64 11.52
C GLU A 31 4.39 9.42 11.69
N GLU A 32 3.99 8.20 12.05
CA GLU A 32 2.57 7.85 12.21
C GLU A 32 1.98 8.46 13.50
N TYR A 33 2.69 8.41 14.63
CA TYR A 33 2.24 9.10 15.85
C TYR A 33 2.19 10.61 15.67
N ARG A 34 3.17 11.21 14.97
CA ARG A 34 3.11 12.63 14.65
C ARG A 34 1.89 12.96 13.78
N SER A 35 1.64 12.19 12.74
CA SER A 35 0.48 12.39 11.85
C SER A 35 -0.85 12.23 12.59
N ALA A 36 -0.99 11.18 13.40
CA ALA A 36 -2.17 10.98 14.23
C ALA A 36 -2.37 12.10 15.27
N SER A 37 -1.29 12.63 15.86
CA SER A 37 -1.38 13.75 16.81
C SER A 37 -1.95 15.02 16.18
N LEU A 38 -1.62 15.30 14.91
CA LEU A 38 -2.17 16.45 14.18
C LEU A 38 -3.67 16.28 13.92
N ILE A 39 -4.10 15.06 13.64
CA ILE A 39 -5.52 14.72 13.51
C ILE A 39 -6.24 14.89 14.85
N VAL A 40 -5.67 14.41 15.96
CA VAL A 40 -6.26 14.56 17.29
C VAL A 40 -6.34 16.04 17.69
N GLU A 41 -5.36 16.85 17.34
CA GLU A 41 -5.44 18.30 17.56
C GLU A 41 -6.58 18.94 16.76
N MET A 42 -6.72 18.59 15.48
CA MET A 42 -7.86 19.02 14.65
C MET A 42 -9.19 18.60 15.30
N GLN A 43 -9.28 17.38 15.83
CA GLN A 43 -10.46 16.89 16.53
C GLN A 43 -10.74 17.67 17.82
N ASN A 44 -9.72 17.98 18.61
CA ASN A 44 -9.85 18.79 19.82
C ASN A 44 -10.37 20.20 19.54
N LEU A 45 -9.97 20.80 18.42
CA LEU A 45 -10.43 22.12 18.00
C LEU A 45 -11.85 22.12 17.44
N THR A 46 -12.38 20.96 17.04
CA THR A 46 -13.66 20.84 16.32
C THR A 46 -14.78 20.18 17.11
N LYS A 47 -14.45 19.40 18.15
CA LYS A 47 -15.40 18.55 18.89
C LYS A 47 -16.63 19.26 19.47
N ASP A 48 -16.51 20.52 19.86
CA ASP A 48 -17.60 21.29 20.50
C ASP A 48 -18.44 22.10 19.50
N ASN A 49 -18.17 21.96 18.20
CA ASN A 49 -18.89 22.66 17.14
C ASN A 49 -19.48 21.69 16.12
N ALA A 50 -20.82 21.57 16.14
CA ALA A 50 -21.56 20.69 15.25
C ALA A 50 -21.37 20.98 13.74
N GLN A 51 -20.91 22.17 13.36
CA GLN A 51 -20.57 22.50 11.96
C GLN A 51 -19.33 21.73 11.46
N TYR A 52 -18.48 21.25 12.37
CA TYR A 52 -17.28 20.50 12.04
C TYR A 52 -17.42 18.98 12.26
N SER A 53 -18.65 18.49 12.43
CA SER A 53 -18.91 17.07 12.68
C SER A 53 -18.31 16.16 11.59
N ASN A 54 -18.45 16.51 10.30
CA ASN A 54 -17.84 15.74 9.22
C ASN A 54 -16.30 15.73 9.31
N LEU A 55 -15.69 16.88 9.58
CA LEU A 55 -14.23 16.99 9.72
C LEU A 55 -13.71 16.14 10.87
N TYR A 56 -14.39 16.17 12.02
CA TYR A 56 -14.07 15.36 13.19
C TYR A 56 -14.11 13.86 12.86
N ASN A 57 -15.19 13.40 12.23
CA ASN A 57 -15.40 11.98 11.93
C ASN A 57 -14.49 11.46 10.80
N ILE A 58 -14.21 12.28 9.78
CA ILE A 58 -13.17 11.98 8.79
C ILE A 58 -11.81 11.82 9.48
N GLY A 59 -11.49 12.70 10.43
CA GLY A 59 -10.29 12.58 11.27
C GLY A 59 -10.24 11.24 12.01
N SER A 60 -11.34 10.79 12.60
CA SER A 60 -11.39 9.49 13.31
C SER A 60 -11.04 8.33 12.38
N LEU A 61 -11.59 8.31 11.15
CA LEU A 61 -11.30 7.27 10.16
C LEU A 61 -9.82 7.29 9.76
N MET A 62 -9.26 8.47 9.47
CA MET A 62 -7.85 8.61 9.12
C MET A 62 -6.92 8.20 10.28
N LYS A 63 -7.27 8.56 11.53
CA LYS A 63 -6.53 8.15 12.74
C LYS A 63 -6.52 6.62 12.86
N VAL A 64 -7.66 5.95 12.65
CA VAL A 64 -7.71 4.48 12.69
C VAL A 64 -6.87 3.87 11.58
N MET A 65 -6.88 4.40 10.35
CA MET A 65 -6.02 3.92 9.27
C MET A 65 -4.53 4.00 9.63
N ILE A 66 -4.12 5.10 10.27
CA ILE A 66 -2.75 5.31 10.76
C ILE A 66 -2.42 4.33 11.88
N MET A 67 -3.25 4.29 12.92
CA MET A 67 -2.97 3.47 14.10
C MET A 67 -3.05 1.97 13.81
N GLN A 68 -3.88 1.54 12.84
CA GLN A 68 -3.87 0.17 12.34
C GLN A 68 -2.47 -0.20 11.83
N ARG A 69 -1.83 0.67 11.04
CA ARG A 69 -0.47 0.42 10.52
C ARG A 69 0.55 0.32 11.65
N VAL A 70 0.44 1.17 12.67
CA VAL A 70 1.33 1.14 13.84
C VAL A 70 1.20 -0.20 14.57
N THR A 71 -0.01 -0.58 15.00
CA THR A 71 -0.18 -1.85 15.73
C THR A 71 0.14 -3.07 14.87
N ASP A 72 -0.15 -3.06 13.56
CA ASP A 72 0.19 -4.17 12.65
C ASP A 72 1.71 -4.40 12.53
N VAL A 73 2.53 -3.40 12.86
CA VAL A 73 4.00 -3.49 12.84
C VAL A 73 4.57 -3.83 14.22
N TYR A 74 4.09 -3.18 15.28
CA TYR A 74 4.73 -3.25 16.61
C TYR A 74 3.97 -4.10 17.64
N GLY A 75 2.71 -4.47 17.38
CA GLY A 75 1.86 -5.14 18.35
C GLY A 75 1.21 -4.16 19.32
N ASP A 76 1.45 -4.37 20.61
CA ASP A 76 0.93 -3.53 21.69
C ASP A 76 1.58 -2.14 21.63
N VAL A 77 0.77 -1.09 21.65
CA VAL A 77 1.23 0.31 21.51
C VAL A 77 0.32 1.27 22.28
N PRO A 78 0.76 2.50 22.61
CA PRO A 78 -0.13 3.51 23.15
C PRO A 78 -1.31 3.83 22.21
N TYR A 79 -2.54 3.69 22.69
CA TYR A 79 -3.75 3.98 21.92
C TYR A 79 -4.79 4.78 22.69
N SER A 80 -5.37 4.21 23.76
CA SER A 80 -6.40 4.82 24.60
C SER A 80 -5.90 6.03 25.40
N GLU A 81 -4.66 5.95 25.88
CA GLU A 81 -3.96 7.02 26.59
C GLU A 81 -3.08 7.89 25.67
N ALA A 82 -3.00 7.55 24.38
CA ALA A 82 -2.19 8.30 23.43
C ALA A 82 -2.73 9.73 23.22
N PHE A 83 -1.82 10.62 22.82
CA PHE A 83 -2.13 12.01 22.43
C PHE A 83 -2.66 12.91 23.57
N GLN A 84 -2.46 12.52 24.83
CA GLN A 84 -2.94 13.24 26.02
C GLN A 84 -1.86 14.09 26.71
N ALA A 85 -0.76 14.40 26.03
CA ALA A 85 0.33 15.19 26.63
C ALA A 85 -0.13 16.56 27.12
N LYS A 86 -1.07 17.22 26.41
CA LYS A 86 -1.64 18.51 26.82
C LYS A 86 -2.47 18.46 28.11
N THR A 87 -2.98 17.28 28.47
CA THR A 87 -3.72 17.07 29.72
C THR A 87 -2.84 16.51 30.83
N GLY A 88 -1.51 16.47 30.62
CA GLY A 88 -0.51 16.05 31.62
C GLY A 88 -0.08 14.58 31.55
N LEU A 89 -0.69 13.77 30.68
CA LEU A 89 -0.31 12.36 30.52
C LEU A 89 0.80 12.22 29.48
N VAL A 90 2.05 12.15 29.96
CA VAL A 90 3.28 12.11 29.12
C VAL A 90 3.92 10.72 29.02
N GLN A 91 3.38 9.74 29.75
CA GLN A 91 3.82 8.34 29.74
C GLN A 91 2.59 7.44 29.54
N PRO A 92 2.02 7.43 28.33
CA PRO A 92 0.83 6.63 28.06
C PRO A 92 1.16 5.14 28.15
N LYS A 93 0.24 4.35 28.72
CA LYS A 93 0.37 2.89 28.72
C LYS A 93 0.30 2.32 27.30
N TYR A 94 0.81 1.11 27.16
CA TYR A 94 0.66 0.31 25.96
C TYR A 94 -0.61 -0.50 26.10
N ASP A 95 -1.51 -0.38 25.13
CA ASP A 95 -2.71 -1.21 25.06
C ASP A 95 -2.41 -2.48 24.29
N THR A 96 -3.08 -3.57 24.63
CA THR A 96 -2.90 -4.82 23.89
C THR A 96 -3.44 -4.67 22.48
N GLN A 97 -2.82 -5.32 21.49
CA GLN A 97 -3.30 -5.29 20.11
C GLN A 97 -4.78 -5.73 20.00
N GLN A 98 -5.24 -6.65 20.86
CA GLN A 98 -6.65 -7.05 20.92
C GLN A 98 -7.59 -5.90 21.35
N GLU A 99 -7.25 -5.16 22.40
CA GLU A 99 -8.02 -3.99 22.86
C GLU A 99 -8.01 -2.87 21.82
N ILE A 100 -6.87 -2.67 21.14
CA ILE A 100 -6.72 -1.68 20.08
C ILE A 100 -7.66 -2.02 18.91
N TYR A 101 -7.66 -3.26 18.42
CA TYR A 101 -8.55 -3.68 17.32
C TYR A 101 -10.03 -3.56 17.69
N THR A 102 -10.39 -3.92 18.92
CA THR A 102 -11.76 -3.75 19.42
C THR A 102 -12.17 -2.27 19.42
N SER A 103 -11.28 -1.38 19.88
CA SER A 103 -11.52 0.06 19.90
C SER A 103 -11.61 0.66 18.50
N MET A 104 -10.70 0.29 17.60
CA MET A 104 -10.70 0.74 16.21
C MET A 104 -12.01 0.40 15.48
N LEU A 105 -12.56 -0.81 15.68
CA LEU A 105 -13.84 -1.21 15.08
C LEU A 105 -15.00 -0.33 15.57
N ALA A 106 -15.08 -0.08 16.88
CA ALA A 106 -16.11 0.78 17.47
C ALA A 106 -15.98 2.25 17.03
N GLU A 107 -14.75 2.76 16.93
CA GLU A 107 -14.47 4.11 16.44
C GLU A 107 -14.86 4.28 14.97
N VAL A 108 -14.52 3.30 14.12
CA VAL A 108 -14.91 3.32 12.70
C VAL A 108 -16.41 3.30 12.54
N GLU A 109 -17.14 2.47 13.29
CA GLU A 109 -18.61 2.46 13.26
C GLU A 109 -19.19 3.83 13.63
N THR A 110 -18.79 4.35 14.79
CA THR A 110 -19.28 5.62 15.32
C THR A 110 -19.02 6.76 14.33
N ALA A 111 -17.79 6.86 13.83
CA ALA A 111 -17.41 7.90 12.88
C ALA A 111 -18.18 7.78 11.56
N THR A 112 -18.29 6.57 11.01
CA THR A 112 -18.98 6.32 9.74
C THR A 112 -20.47 6.68 9.84
N MET A 113 -21.13 6.30 10.93
CA MET A 113 -22.54 6.60 11.16
C MET A 113 -22.80 8.10 11.36
N ALA A 114 -21.84 8.82 11.96
CA ALA A 114 -21.97 10.24 12.24
C ALA A 114 -21.68 11.15 11.02
N LEU A 115 -21.16 10.62 9.91
CA LEU A 115 -21.01 11.37 8.67
C LEU A 115 -22.37 11.80 8.10
N ASP A 116 -22.50 13.08 7.76
CA ASP A 116 -23.77 13.70 7.35
C ASP A 116 -23.58 14.64 6.16
N ALA A 117 -24.18 14.29 5.02
CA ALA A 117 -24.08 15.07 3.78
C ALA A 117 -24.78 16.45 3.86
N THR A 118 -25.61 16.68 4.88
CA THR A 118 -26.26 17.98 5.12
C THR A 118 -25.38 18.95 5.91
N LYS A 119 -24.28 18.48 6.50
CA LYS A 119 -23.30 19.30 7.22
C LYS A 119 -22.18 19.79 6.28
N PRO A 120 -21.43 20.84 6.67
CA PRO A 120 -20.30 21.32 5.88
C PRO A 120 -19.31 20.22 5.49
N LEU A 121 -18.76 20.33 4.28
CA LEU A 121 -17.80 19.37 3.73
C LEU A 121 -16.37 19.73 4.16
N ALA A 122 -15.50 18.73 4.29
CA ALA A 122 -14.07 18.95 4.46
C ALA A 122 -13.44 19.36 3.12
N THR A 123 -13.20 20.65 2.92
CA THR A 123 -12.73 21.20 1.62
C THR A 123 -11.26 20.93 1.30
N ALA A 124 -10.44 20.67 2.33
CA ALA A 124 -9.02 20.31 2.18
C ALA A 124 -8.79 18.79 2.00
N ASP A 125 -9.85 18.03 1.71
CA ASP A 125 -9.78 16.58 1.54
C ASP A 125 -9.04 16.18 0.26
N LEU A 126 -7.95 15.41 0.44
CA LEU A 126 -7.13 14.91 -0.65
C LEU A 126 -7.66 13.60 -1.25
N PHE A 127 -8.55 12.86 -0.56
CA PHE A 127 -9.08 11.59 -1.02
C PHE A 127 -10.32 11.79 -1.89
N TYR A 128 -11.35 12.46 -1.36
CA TYR A 128 -12.68 12.48 -1.97
C TYR A 128 -13.27 13.88 -2.13
N LYS A 129 -12.47 14.94 -1.94
CA LYS A 129 -12.91 16.35 -2.06
C LYS A 129 -14.15 16.65 -1.21
N GLY A 130 -14.26 16.00 -0.05
CA GLY A 130 -15.33 16.16 0.91
C GLY A 130 -16.57 15.29 0.62
N ASN A 131 -16.53 14.38 -0.36
CA ASN A 131 -17.67 13.53 -0.69
C ASN A 131 -18.00 12.55 0.45
N ILE A 132 -19.03 12.89 1.23
CA ILE A 132 -19.48 12.12 2.40
C ILE A 132 -19.91 10.70 2.04
N ALA A 133 -20.51 10.47 0.87
CA ALA A 133 -20.91 9.13 0.46
C ALA A 133 -19.69 8.21 0.24
N GLN A 134 -18.61 8.73 -0.36
CA GLN A 134 -17.37 7.98 -0.52
C GLN A 134 -16.65 7.75 0.82
N TRP A 135 -16.65 8.74 1.71
CA TRP A 135 -16.15 8.56 3.08
C TRP A 135 -16.92 7.50 3.87
N LYS A 136 -18.24 7.39 3.70
CA LYS A 136 -19.02 6.30 4.30
C LYS A 136 -18.61 4.92 3.78
N LYS A 137 -18.42 4.80 2.46
CA LYS A 137 -17.93 3.55 1.86
C LYS A 137 -16.53 3.20 2.37
N LEU A 138 -15.64 4.18 2.51
CA LEU A 138 -14.32 3.97 3.12
C LEU A 138 -14.47 3.49 4.56
N GLY A 139 -15.34 4.11 5.36
CA GLY A 139 -15.63 3.68 6.73
C GLY A 139 -16.02 2.21 6.82
N TYR A 140 -16.99 1.77 6.03
CA TYR A 140 -17.40 0.37 6.00
C TYR A 140 -16.34 -0.57 5.41
N SER A 141 -15.62 -0.17 4.36
CA SER A 141 -14.50 -0.97 3.83
C SER A 141 -13.38 -1.13 4.86
N LEU A 142 -13.08 -0.09 5.64
CA LEU A 142 -12.08 -0.12 6.70
C LEU A 142 -12.53 -1.03 7.84
N MET A 143 -13.81 -0.98 8.22
CA MET A 143 -14.41 -1.93 9.17
C MET A 143 -14.24 -3.37 8.69
N LEU A 144 -14.51 -3.65 7.40
CA LEU A 144 -14.28 -4.98 6.82
C LEU A 144 -12.80 -5.39 6.90
N LYS A 145 -11.87 -4.50 6.54
CA LYS A 145 -10.43 -4.75 6.61
C LYS A 145 -9.97 -5.12 8.02
N LEU A 146 -10.41 -4.35 9.03
CA LEU A 146 -10.11 -4.62 10.43
C LEU A 146 -10.72 -5.95 10.89
N ALA A 147 -11.98 -6.21 10.54
CA ALA A 147 -12.67 -7.45 10.89
C ALA A 147 -11.96 -8.69 10.29
N MET A 148 -11.58 -8.63 9.02
CA MET A 148 -10.93 -9.75 8.34
C MET A 148 -9.53 -10.06 8.87
N ARG A 149 -8.83 -9.07 9.44
CA ARG A 149 -7.56 -9.32 10.15
C ARG A 149 -7.75 -10.26 11.34
N LEU A 150 -8.90 -10.21 12.02
CA LEU A 150 -9.19 -10.99 13.21
C LEU A 150 -9.58 -12.45 12.92
N THR A 151 -9.76 -12.84 11.65
CA THR A 151 -10.32 -14.16 11.26
C THR A 151 -9.68 -15.38 11.91
N LYS A 152 -8.40 -15.33 12.29
CA LYS A 152 -7.69 -16.43 12.96
C LYS A 152 -7.59 -16.28 14.48
N ALA A 153 -7.62 -15.05 14.98
CA ALA A 153 -7.48 -14.76 16.41
C ALA A 153 -8.84 -14.74 17.13
N ASP A 154 -9.86 -14.15 16.50
CA ASP A 154 -11.23 -14.08 16.99
C ASP A 154 -12.21 -14.10 15.80
N ALA A 155 -12.53 -15.31 15.34
CA ALA A 155 -13.40 -15.51 14.18
C ALA A 155 -14.84 -15.06 14.40
N ALA A 156 -15.33 -15.05 15.65
CA ALA A 156 -16.70 -14.66 15.97
C ALA A 156 -16.88 -13.14 15.85
N THR A 157 -15.95 -12.38 16.43
CA THR A 157 -15.88 -10.92 16.27
C THR A 157 -15.65 -10.56 14.80
N ALA A 158 -14.71 -11.23 14.12
CA ALA A 158 -14.45 -11.03 12.70
C ALA A 158 -15.71 -11.17 11.85
N LYS A 159 -16.50 -12.24 12.07
CA LYS A 159 -17.75 -12.48 11.35
C LYS A 159 -18.76 -11.35 11.58
N SER A 160 -19.04 -11.02 12.83
CA SER A 160 -20.04 -10.01 13.20
C SER A 160 -19.75 -8.65 12.54
N TRP A 161 -18.50 -8.21 12.60
CA TRP A 161 -18.09 -6.93 12.03
C TRP A 161 -18.00 -6.95 10.51
N ALA A 162 -17.58 -8.06 9.89
CA ALA A 162 -17.56 -8.18 8.44
C ALA A 162 -18.99 -8.16 7.84
N GLU A 163 -19.95 -8.84 8.46
CA GLU A 163 -21.36 -8.81 8.04
C GLU A 163 -21.97 -7.41 8.20
N LYS A 164 -21.66 -6.73 9.32
CA LYS A 164 -22.05 -5.33 9.54
C LYS A 164 -21.47 -4.39 8.48
N ALA A 165 -20.18 -4.52 8.20
CA ALA A 165 -19.50 -3.72 7.18
C ALA A 165 -20.11 -3.90 5.79
N ALA A 166 -20.34 -5.15 5.38
CA ALA A 166 -20.97 -5.45 4.10
C ALA A 166 -22.39 -4.88 4.00
N ALA A 167 -23.20 -4.98 5.06
CA ALA A 167 -24.54 -4.42 5.11
C ALA A 167 -24.56 -2.88 5.06
N GLY A 168 -23.52 -2.22 5.58
CA GLY A 168 -23.36 -0.76 5.55
C GLY A 168 -23.00 -0.19 4.17
N GLY A 169 -22.47 -1.02 3.28
CA GLY A 169 -22.06 -0.62 1.93
C GLY A 169 -20.58 -0.24 1.86
N THR A 170 -19.76 -1.21 1.48
CA THR A 170 -18.33 -1.03 1.21
C THR A 170 -18.10 -0.35 -0.15
N PHE A 171 -16.84 -0.26 -0.58
CA PHE A 171 -16.49 0.18 -1.93
C PHE A 171 -17.24 -0.61 -3.00
N ALA A 172 -17.65 0.09 -4.06
CA ALA A 172 -18.44 -0.48 -5.15
C ALA A 172 -17.72 -0.45 -6.51
N ALA A 173 -16.68 0.37 -6.64
CA ALA A 173 -15.90 0.50 -7.88
C ALA A 173 -14.52 1.10 -7.60
N ILE A 174 -13.64 1.07 -8.61
CA ILE A 174 -12.29 1.68 -8.55
C ILE A 174 -12.31 3.21 -8.34
N THR A 175 -13.44 3.87 -8.58
CA THR A 175 -13.64 5.30 -8.28
C THR A 175 -13.71 5.57 -6.77
N ASP A 176 -13.95 4.53 -5.97
CA ASP A 176 -13.90 4.61 -4.51
C ASP A 176 -12.50 4.31 -3.95
N ASN A 177 -11.50 3.98 -4.79
CA ASN A 177 -10.12 3.77 -4.31
C ASN A 177 -9.61 4.99 -3.52
N VAL A 178 -8.94 4.73 -2.40
CA VAL A 178 -8.28 5.75 -1.59
C VAL A 178 -6.85 5.91 -2.08
N PHE A 179 -6.53 7.11 -2.56
CA PHE A 179 -5.17 7.49 -2.89
C PHE A 179 -4.95 8.99 -2.69
N VAL A 180 -3.69 9.38 -2.55
CA VAL A 180 -3.25 10.79 -2.64
C VAL A 180 -2.49 10.97 -3.93
N LYS A 181 -2.81 12.01 -4.70
CA LYS A 181 -2.02 12.37 -5.88
C LYS A 181 -0.86 13.28 -5.46
N GLY A 182 0.35 12.94 -5.87
CA GLY A 182 1.50 13.81 -5.69
C GLY A 182 1.40 15.07 -6.56
N ASP A 183 2.02 16.14 -6.12
CA ASP A 183 2.22 17.36 -6.92
C ASP A 183 3.70 17.74 -6.88
N ASN A 184 4.45 17.22 -7.85
CA ASN A 184 5.89 17.45 -7.90
C ASN A 184 6.24 18.92 -8.21
N ALA A 185 5.34 19.67 -8.86
CA ALA A 185 5.60 21.06 -9.23
C ALA A 185 5.60 21.99 -8.01
N THR A 186 4.84 21.65 -6.96
CA THR A 186 4.75 22.43 -5.72
C THR A 186 5.58 21.84 -4.57
N GLY A 187 6.40 20.83 -4.84
CA GLY A 187 7.25 20.18 -3.84
C GLY A 187 6.59 19.06 -3.05
N PHE A 188 5.31 18.75 -3.31
CA PHE A 188 4.55 17.65 -2.68
C PHE A 188 4.54 16.39 -3.55
N GLY A 189 5.68 16.06 -4.16
CA GLY A 189 5.83 14.89 -5.00
C GLY A 189 5.73 13.57 -4.22
N ASN A 190 5.31 12.51 -4.90
CA ASN A 190 5.23 11.16 -4.39
C ASN A 190 6.62 10.68 -3.88
N ALA A 191 6.73 10.45 -2.57
CA ALA A 191 7.97 10.03 -1.91
C ALA A 191 8.34 8.57 -2.21
N THR A 192 7.37 7.67 -2.37
CA THR A 192 7.60 6.27 -2.77
C THR A 192 8.21 6.22 -4.17
N THR A 193 7.67 7.01 -5.09
CA THR A 193 8.26 7.19 -6.43
C THR A 193 9.65 7.82 -6.33
N GLY A 194 9.84 8.81 -5.45
CA GLY A 194 11.16 9.39 -5.17
C GLY A 194 12.21 8.35 -4.79
N ALA A 195 11.86 7.41 -3.90
CA ALA A 195 12.75 6.33 -3.49
C ALA A 195 13.14 5.40 -4.66
N LEU A 196 12.19 5.06 -5.55
CA LEU A 196 12.48 4.26 -6.75
C LEU A 196 13.38 4.98 -7.77
N ARG A 197 13.47 6.32 -7.69
CA ARG A 197 14.35 7.15 -8.54
C ARG A 197 15.72 7.39 -7.95
N THR A 198 16.03 6.91 -6.74
CA THR A 198 17.41 6.92 -6.24
C THR A 198 18.27 6.11 -7.20
N ALA A 199 19.40 6.66 -7.66
CA ALA A 199 20.20 6.04 -8.74
C ALA A 199 20.58 4.58 -8.44
N SER A 200 21.04 4.31 -7.21
CA SER A 200 21.36 2.95 -6.76
C SER A 200 20.14 2.04 -6.72
N ASP A 201 18.98 2.53 -6.28
CA ASP A 201 17.74 1.75 -6.23
C ASP A 201 17.25 1.42 -7.64
N PHE A 202 17.23 2.41 -8.53
CA PHE A 202 16.81 2.22 -9.92
C PHE A 202 17.68 1.17 -10.65
N LEU A 203 19.00 1.21 -10.41
CA LEU A 203 19.95 0.27 -11.00
C LEU A 203 19.81 -1.17 -10.46
N ASN A 204 19.54 -1.32 -9.16
CA ASN A 204 19.69 -2.61 -8.47
C ASN A 204 18.36 -3.27 -8.07
N VAL A 205 17.29 -2.50 -7.87
CA VAL A 205 15.96 -3.02 -7.55
C VAL A 205 15.31 -3.59 -8.81
N LYS A 206 14.78 -4.80 -8.68
CA LYS A 206 14.13 -5.57 -9.73
C LYS A 206 12.85 -6.19 -9.18
N TRP A 207 11.92 -6.57 -10.05
CA TRP A 207 10.83 -7.45 -9.68
C TRP A 207 11.40 -8.79 -9.24
N SER A 208 10.83 -9.40 -8.20
CA SER A 208 11.31 -10.70 -7.74
C SER A 208 10.95 -11.81 -8.71
N LYS A 209 11.81 -12.83 -8.79
CA LYS A 209 11.58 -14.04 -9.60
C LYS A 209 10.26 -14.69 -9.23
N THR A 210 10.00 -14.88 -7.92
CA THR A 210 8.76 -15.47 -7.42
C THR A 210 7.52 -14.75 -7.94
N TYR A 211 7.54 -13.42 -8.00
CA TYR A 211 6.40 -12.64 -8.45
C TYR A 211 6.21 -12.71 -9.97
N ILE A 212 7.27 -12.50 -10.76
CA ILE A 212 7.19 -12.57 -12.23
C ILE A 212 6.84 -13.99 -12.68
N ASP A 213 7.41 -15.02 -12.07
CA ASP A 213 7.11 -16.41 -12.42
C ASP A 213 5.66 -16.76 -12.11
N TYR A 214 5.12 -16.32 -10.96
CA TYR A 214 3.71 -16.50 -10.63
C TYR A 214 2.79 -15.90 -11.71
N LEU A 215 3.04 -14.63 -12.07
CA LEU A 215 2.26 -13.95 -13.11
C LEU A 215 2.41 -14.65 -14.47
N LYS A 216 3.62 -15.10 -14.82
CA LYS A 216 3.84 -15.79 -16.10
C LYS A 216 3.19 -17.16 -16.15
N ALA A 217 3.17 -17.88 -15.03
CA ALA A 217 2.52 -19.19 -14.93
C ALA A 217 1.00 -19.10 -15.12
N THR A 218 0.40 -17.94 -14.82
CA THR A 218 -1.04 -17.67 -15.02
C THR A 218 -1.33 -16.89 -16.31
N THR A 219 -0.35 -16.70 -17.19
CA THR A 219 -0.47 -15.88 -18.41
C THR A 219 -1.02 -14.48 -18.13
N ASP A 220 -0.55 -13.86 -17.05
CA ASP A 220 -1.16 -12.65 -16.53
C ASP A 220 -0.84 -11.43 -17.41
N PRO A 221 -1.86 -10.70 -17.92
CA PRO A 221 -1.65 -9.57 -18.81
C PRO A 221 -0.94 -8.39 -18.13
N ARG A 222 -0.88 -8.35 -16.79
CA ARG A 222 -0.19 -7.30 -16.03
C ARG A 222 1.31 -7.26 -16.26
N VAL A 223 1.94 -8.37 -16.65
CA VAL A 223 3.41 -8.47 -16.77
C VAL A 223 3.97 -7.34 -17.64
N SER A 224 3.40 -7.10 -18.82
CA SER A 224 3.86 -6.03 -19.73
C SER A 224 3.48 -4.62 -19.27
N ALA A 225 2.47 -4.48 -18.41
CA ALA A 225 2.07 -3.19 -17.85
C ALA A 225 3.01 -2.76 -16.71
N ILE A 226 3.47 -3.70 -15.87
CA ILE A 226 4.21 -3.38 -14.64
C ILE A 226 5.73 -3.56 -14.76
N ALA A 227 6.20 -4.33 -15.74
CA ALA A 227 7.60 -4.73 -15.84
C ALA A 227 8.24 -4.28 -17.15
N GLU A 228 9.51 -3.90 -17.07
CA GLU A 228 10.39 -3.70 -18.22
C GLU A 228 11.80 -4.21 -17.89
N ILE A 229 12.55 -4.66 -18.89
CA ILE A 229 14.02 -4.76 -18.81
C ILE A 229 14.63 -3.49 -19.39
N SER A 230 15.84 -3.11 -19.00
CA SER A 230 16.48 -1.93 -19.57
C SER A 230 16.92 -2.16 -21.02
N GLN A 231 17.13 -1.08 -21.77
CA GLN A 231 17.90 -1.19 -23.02
C GLN A 231 19.33 -1.64 -22.67
N PRO A 232 20.04 -2.35 -23.57
CA PRO A 232 21.36 -2.89 -23.27
C PRO A 232 22.36 -1.82 -22.83
N GLY A 233 23.12 -2.11 -21.78
CA GLY A 233 24.20 -1.24 -21.30
C GLY A 233 23.94 -0.61 -19.94
N LEU A 234 25.01 -0.31 -19.20
CA LEU A 234 24.96 0.34 -17.88
C LEU A 234 24.39 1.76 -17.97
N ALA A 235 24.81 2.52 -19.00
CA ALA A 235 24.30 3.86 -19.23
C ALA A 235 22.77 3.85 -19.44
N ALA A 236 22.27 2.93 -20.24
CA ALA A 236 20.84 2.76 -20.47
C ALA A 236 20.10 2.21 -19.24
N ASN A 237 20.71 1.26 -18.51
CA ASN A 237 20.15 0.71 -17.28
C ASN A 237 19.98 1.78 -16.18
N GLY A 238 20.87 2.77 -16.13
CA GLY A 238 20.79 3.90 -15.20
C GLY A 238 19.91 5.07 -15.67
N ASN A 239 19.49 5.09 -16.94
CA ASN A 239 18.71 6.19 -17.49
C ASN A 239 17.22 6.05 -17.13
N GLN A 240 16.74 6.92 -16.25
CA GLN A 240 15.35 6.93 -15.76
C GLN A 240 14.34 7.46 -16.79
N ASP A 241 14.82 8.22 -17.77
CA ASP A 241 13.98 8.83 -18.80
C ASP A 241 13.93 7.98 -20.08
N LEU A 242 14.72 6.90 -20.14
CA LEU A 242 14.73 5.95 -21.26
C LEU A 242 13.75 4.80 -21.01
N PRO A 243 12.72 4.63 -21.86
CA PRO A 243 11.81 3.51 -21.75
C PRO A 243 12.53 2.16 -21.89
N GLY A 244 12.18 1.23 -21.01
CA GLY A 244 12.64 -0.16 -21.10
C GLY A 244 11.84 -0.98 -22.12
N ILE A 245 12.23 -2.24 -22.28
CA ILE A 245 11.56 -3.23 -23.12
C ILE A 245 10.56 -4.00 -22.25
N ASN A 246 9.26 -3.83 -22.51
CA ASN A 246 8.17 -4.45 -21.74
C ASN A 246 7.52 -5.66 -22.44
N THR A 247 8.18 -6.24 -23.45
CA THR A 247 7.71 -7.46 -24.13
C THR A 247 7.55 -8.59 -23.13
N TYR A 248 6.33 -9.16 -23.04
CA TYR A 248 5.95 -10.18 -22.07
C TYR A 248 6.95 -11.35 -21.96
N ALA A 249 7.35 -11.92 -23.09
CA ALA A 249 8.22 -13.09 -23.14
C ALA A 249 9.61 -12.82 -22.52
N LEU A 250 10.10 -11.58 -22.63
CA LEU A 250 11.41 -11.17 -22.15
C LEU A 250 11.44 -10.87 -20.64
N GLN A 251 10.28 -10.69 -20.01
CA GLN A 251 10.24 -10.33 -18.59
C GLN A 251 10.72 -11.50 -17.71
N ARG A 252 11.58 -11.18 -16.74
CA ARG A 252 12.21 -12.12 -15.81
C ARG A 252 12.46 -11.43 -14.48
N GLY A 253 11.99 -12.02 -13.39
CA GLY A 253 12.30 -11.50 -12.05
C GLY A 253 13.69 -11.92 -11.57
N LEU A 254 14.28 -11.10 -10.72
CA LEU A 254 15.54 -11.35 -10.03
C LEU A 254 15.30 -12.32 -8.85
N PRO A 255 16.07 -13.41 -8.69
CA PRO A 255 15.98 -14.26 -7.50
C PRO A 255 16.16 -13.42 -6.23
N ASN A 256 15.33 -13.66 -5.21
CA ASN A 256 15.49 -12.98 -3.92
C ASN A 256 16.77 -13.45 -3.22
N GLY A 257 17.35 -12.58 -2.39
CA GLY A 257 18.47 -12.95 -1.52
C GLY A 257 19.85 -12.95 -2.21
N VAL A 258 19.95 -12.47 -3.46
CA VAL A 258 21.20 -12.45 -4.23
C VAL A 258 21.92 -11.10 -4.14
N ASP A 259 23.22 -11.09 -4.45
CA ASP A 259 24.08 -9.91 -4.50
C ASP A 259 24.97 -9.89 -5.77
N LEU A 260 25.96 -8.99 -5.79
CA LEU A 260 26.99 -8.87 -6.83
C LEU A 260 28.41 -8.88 -6.21
N ASN A 261 28.57 -9.52 -5.05
CA ASN A 261 29.78 -9.42 -4.22
C ASN A 261 30.85 -10.48 -4.53
N GLY A 262 30.66 -11.31 -5.55
CA GLY A 262 31.57 -12.42 -5.87
C GLY A 262 31.42 -13.64 -4.97
N GLY A 263 30.48 -13.66 -4.01
CA GLY A 263 30.26 -14.75 -3.08
C GLY A 263 29.40 -15.90 -3.61
N ALA A 264 28.91 -16.75 -2.70
CA ALA A 264 27.95 -17.82 -3.01
C ALA A 264 26.56 -17.29 -3.41
N THR A 265 26.23 -16.08 -2.98
CA THR A 265 24.99 -15.35 -3.26
C THR A 265 25.10 -14.44 -4.49
N ASP A 266 26.24 -14.42 -5.18
CA ASP A 266 26.42 -13.61 -6.38
C ASP A 266 25.55 -14.13 -7.52
N VAL A 267 24.65 -13.28 -8.01
CA VAL A 267 23.70 -13.65 -9.07
C VAL A 267 24.40 -14.06 -10.37
N THR A 268 25.58 -13.51 -10.66
CA THR A 268 26.33 -13.75 -11.91
C THR A 268 26.93 -15.16 -11.98
N LYS A 269 27.05 -15.84 -10.83
CA LYS A 269 27.59 -17.21 -10.73
C LYS A 269 26.53 -18.28 -10.81
N ARG A 270 25.24 -17.90 -10.84
CA ARG A 270 24.13 -18.85 -10.87
C ARG A 270 23.96 -19.45 -12.26
N GLY A 271 23.56 -20.71 -12.32
CA GLY A 271 23.27 -21.40 -13.58
C GLY A 271 22.05 -20.84 -14.34
N ASP A 272 21.16 -20.10 -13.67
CA ASP A 272 19.98 -19.44 -14.27
C ASP A 272 20.19 -17.94 -14.56
N TYR A 273 21.42 -17.45 -14.44
CA TYR A 273 21.77 -16.07 -14.77
C TYR A 273 21.54 -15.80 -16.26
N PRO A 274 20.73 -14.79 -16.65
CA PRO A 274 20.46 -14.45 -18.05
C PRO A 274 21.66 -13.86 -18.80
N GLY A 275 22.79 -13.62 -18.12
CA GLY A 275 23.89 -12.84 -18.66
C GLY A 275 23.68 -11.34 -18.46
N ALA A 276 24.77 -10.60 -18.52
CA ALA A 276 24.75 -9.14 -18.48
C ALA A 276 24.29 -8.56 -19.83
N THR A 277 23.99 -7.27 -19.84
CA THR A 277 23.85 -6.49 -21.09
C THR A 277 24.98 -5.49 -21.22
N GLY A 278 25.21 -4.95 -22.42
CA GLY A 278 26.33 -4.04 -22.70
C GLY A 278 27.68 -4.76 -22.78
N THR A 279 28.74 -3.99 -23.00
CA THR A 279 30.12 -4.50 -23.21
C THR A 279 31.17 -3.57 -22.64
N GLY A 280 32.36 -4.09 -22.30
CA GLY A 280 33.47 -3.28 -21.78
C GLY A 280 33.08 -2.55 -20.49
N ASN A 281 33.27 -1.23 -20.47
CA ASN A 281 32.93 -0.39 -19.31
C ASN A 281 31.41 -0.11 -19.17
N ASP A 282 30.60 -0.55 -20.13
CA ASP A 282 29.14 -0.35 -20.16
C ASP A 282 28.37 -1.62 -19.76
N VAL A 283 29.01 -2.56 -19.07
CA VAL A 283 28.34 -3.80 -18.66
C VAL A 283 27.33 -3.53 -17.53
N ALA A 284 26.08 -3.97 -17.73
CA ALA A 284 25.03 -3.98 -16.72
C ALA A 284 24.69 -5.43 -16.33
N PRO A 285 25.18 -5.93 -15.17
CA PRO A 285 24.92 -7.29 -14.71
C PRO A 285 23.43 -7.61 -14.56
N LEU A 286 22.60 -6.60 -14.25
CA LEU A 286 21.17 -6.79 -14.02
C LEU A 286 20.28 -6.36 -15.18
N GLY A 287 20.84 -6.00 -16.34
CA GLY A 287 20.07 -5.41 -17.45
C GLY A 287 18.99 -6.32 -18.03
N ASN A 288 19.15 -7.64 -17.92
CA ASN A 288 18.18 -8.64 -18.36
C ASN A 288 17.14 -9.03 -17.30
N TYR A 289 17.16 -8.41 -16.12
CA TYR A 289 16.12 -8.60 -15.11
C TYR A 289 15.12 -7.44 -15.16
N SER A 290 13.84 -7.77 -14.96
CA SER A 290 12.76 -6.81 -15.00
C SER A 290 12.79 -5.87 -13.80
N ARG A 291 12.58 -4.58 -14.03
CA ARG A 291 12.35 -3.53 -13.02
C ARG A 291 10.90 -3.03 -13.08
N PRO A 292 10.40 -2.33 -12.04
CA PRO A 292 9.17 -1.55 -12.15
C PRO A 292 9.22 -0.66 -13.38
N ARG A 293 8.20 -0.76 -14.24
CA ARG A 293 8.15 -0.04 -15.51
C ARG A 293 8.24 1.47 -15.27
N ALA A 294 9.26 2.11 -15.84
CA ALA A 294 9.59 3.49 -15.54
C ALA A 294 8.41 4.43 -15.85
N ALA A 295 7.77 4.22 -17.00
CA ALA A 295 6.62 5.00 -17.45
C ALA A 295 5.39 4.92 -16.53
N VAL A 296 5.28 3.89 -15.68
CA VAL A 296 4.13 3.72 -14.76
C VAL A 296 4.47 4.23 -13.36
N TYR A 297 5.65 3.88 -12.85
CA TYR A 297 5.95 4.05 -11.42
C TYR A 297 6.86 5.25 -11.09
N LEU A 298 7.50 5.89 -12.08
CA LEU A 298 8.45 6.99 -11.84
C LEU A 298 7.88 8.41 -11.96
N ASP A 299 6.56 8.53 -12.15
CA ASP A 299 5.87 9.81 -12.10
C ASP A 299 5.68 10.27 -10.64
N ARG A 300 6.43 11.30 -10.23
CA ARG A 300 6.31 11.91 -8.90
C ARG A 300 5.00 12.67 -8.70
N SER A 301 4.23 12.93 -9.74
CA SER A 301 2.87 13.47 -9.66
C SER A 301 1.80 12.37 -9.72
N GLY A 302 2.22 11.11 -9.74
CA GLY A 302 1.35 9.95 -9.72
C GLY A 302 0.66 9.73 -8.37
N VAL A 303 -0.20 8.73 -8.32
CA VAL A 303 -0.98 8.38 -7.13
C VAL A 303 -0.18 7.55 -6.13
N ASN A 304 -0.48 7.74 -4.84
CA ASN A 304 -0.11 6.88 -3.73
C ASN A 304 -1.36 6.18 -3.21
N PHE A 305 -1.50 4.89 -3.53
CA PHE A 305 -2.61 4.08 -3.06
C PHE A 305 -2.51 3.78 -1.57
N ILE A 306 -3.64 3.85 -0.89
CA ILE A 306 -3.77 3.55 0.54
C ILE A 306 -4.70 2.36 0.75
N PHE A 307 -5.84 2.33 0.06
CA PHE A 307 -6.80 1.24 0.14
C PHE A 307 -7.65 1.18 -1.13
N THR A 308 -7.95 -0.02 -1.63
CA THR A 308 -8.60 -0.19 -2.94
C THR A 308 -9.87 -1.03 -2.87
N TYR A 309 -10.75 -0.80 -3.84
CA TYR A 309 -11.90 -1.64 -4.13
C TYR A 309 -11.47 -3.09 -4.42
N ALA A 310 -10.33 -3.29 -5.10
CA ALA A 310 -9.81 -4.63 -5.35
C ALA A 310 -9.54 -5.40 -4.04
N GLU A 311 -8.88 -4.75 -3.07
CA GLU A 311 -8.65 -5.33 -1.75
C GLU A 311 -9.99 -5.64 -1.05
N THR A 312 -10.96 -4.73 -1.11
CA THR A 312 -12.30 -4.93 -0.54
C THR A 312 -13.02 -6.14 -1.15
N GLU A 313 -12.98 -6.31 -2.48
CA GLU A 313 -13.59 -7.46 -3.16
C GLU A 313 -12.91 -8.78 -2.76
N PHE A 314 -11.58 -8.80 -2.57
CA PHE A 314 -10.90 -10.01 -2.08
C PHE A 314 -11.30 -10.35 -0.64
N LEU A 315 -11.48 -9.34 0.22
CA LEU A 315 -11.96 -9.52 1.60
C LEU A 315 -13.40 -10.07 1.62
N LEU A 316 -14.28 -9.55 0.76
CA LEU A 316 -15.66 -10.06 0.60
C LEU A 316 -15.69 -11.48 0.03
N ALA A 317 -14.81 -11.79 -0.93
CA ALA A 317 -14.68 -13.14 -1.47
C ALA A 317 -14.30 -14.15 -0.37
N GLU A 318 -13.32 -13.81 0.47
CA GLU A 318 -12.90 -14.65 1.59
C GLU A 318 -14.02 -14.80 2.64
N ALA A 319 -14.68 -13.70 3.03
CA ALA A 319 -15.82 -13.74 3.94
C ALA A 319 -16.94 -14.66 3.41
N LYS A 320 -17.19 -14.63 2.10
CA LYS A 320 -18.19 -15.49 1.46
C LYS A 320 -17.79 -16.97 1.46
N VAL A 321 -16.52 -17.30 1.22
CA VAL A 321 -15.99 -18.67 1.35
C VAL A 321 -16.15 -19.19 2.78
N ARG A 322 -16.01 -18.31 3.77
CA ARG A 322 -16.22 -18.63 5.20
C ARG A 322 -17.70 -18.81 5.58
N GLY A 323 -18.63 -18.63 4.65
CA GLY A 323 -20.07 -18.79 4.87
C GLY A 323 -20.72 -17.61 5.59
N TRP A 324 -20.10 -16.43 5.57
CA TRP A 324 -20.63 -15.24 6.23
C TRP A 324 -21.65 -14.51 5.34
N ASN A 325 -22.60 -13.82 5.98
CA ASN A 325 -23.66 -13.08 5.32
C ASN A 325 -23.19 -11.69 4.85
N VAL A 326 -22.35 -11.67 3.82
CA VAL A 326 -21.81 -10.43 3.21
C VAL A 326 -22.52 -10.05 1.91
N GLY A 327 -23.84 -10.26 1.86
CA GLY A 327 -24.67 -9.96 0.68
C GLY A 327 -24.83 -11.15 -0.28
N ALA A 328 -25.56 -10.91 -1.38
CA ALA A 328 -25.99 -11.96 -2.32
C ALA A 328 -24.91 -12.38 -3.33
N THR A 329 -23.92 -11.52 -3.57
CA THR A 329 -22.82 -11.79 -4.51
C THR A 329 -22.02 -13.01 -4.07
N THR A 330 -21.65 -13.86 -5.04
CA THR A 330 -20.91 -15.10 -4.76
C THR A 330 -19.42 -14.83 -4.57
N ALA A 331 -18.71 -15.73 -3.89
CA ALA A 331 -17.27 -15.62 -3.69
C ALA A 331 -16.50 -15.52 -5.01
N ALA A 332 -16.92 -16.30 -6.02
CA ALA A 332 -16.29 -16.31 -7.33
C ALA A 332 -16.47 -14.96 -8.07
N VAL A 333 -17.64 -14.33 -7.95
CA VAL A 333 -17.89 -13.02 -8.55
C VAL A 333 -17.06 -11.94 -7.86
N HIS A 334 -17.01 -11.94 -6.52
CA HIS A 334 -16.15 -11.01 -5.79
C HIS A 334 -14.67 -11.20 -6.15
N TYR A 335 -14.18 -12.43 -6.22
CA TYR A 335 -12.81 -12.71 -6.63
C TYR A 335 -12.50 -12.19 -8.05
N ALA A 336 -13.39 -12.43 -9.01
CA ALA A 336 -13.24 -11.93 -10.38
C ALA A 336 -13.28 -10.40 -10.46
N ASN A 337 -14.16 -9.75 -9.69
CA ASN A 337 -14.20 -8.30 -9.55
C ASN A 337 -12.90 -7.75 -8.95
N GLY A 338 -12.36 -8.40 -7.91
CA GLY A 338 -11.08 -8.05 -7.30
C GLY A 338 -9.93 -8.09 -8.29
N ILE A 339 -9.84 -9.16 -9.11
CA ILE A 339 -8.81 -9.26 -10.18
C ILE A 339 -8.97 -8.12 -11.19
N ARG A 340 -10.19 -7.93 -11.74
CA ARG A 340 -10.44 -6.89 -12.74
C ARG A 340 -10.15 -5.50 -12.18
N ALA A 341 -10.59 -5.22 -10.96
CA ALA A 341 -10.34 -3.96 -10.28
C ALA A 341 -8.84 -3.74 -10.02
N ALA A 342 -8.09 -4.78 -9.64
CA ALA A 342 -6.65 -4.69 -9.43
C ALA A 342 -5.91 -4.36 -10.74
N MET A 343 -6.35 -4.95 -11.87
CA MET A 343 -5.81 -4.63 -13.19
C MET A 343 -6.14 -3.19 -13.60
N LYS A 344 -7.41 -2.79 -13.51
CA LYS A 344 -7.85 -1.43 -13.87
C LYS A 344 -7.22 -0.37 -12.98
N SER A 345 -6.99 -0.63 -11.70
CA SER A 345 -6.36 0.35 -10.80
C SER A 345 -4.93 0.73 -11.23
N ILE A 346 -4.24 -0.09 -12.03
CA ILE A 346 -2.90 0.27 -12.55
C ILE A 346 -2.98 1.49 -13.48
N GLU A 347 -4.10 1.66 -14.22
CA GLU A 347 -4.32 2.80 -15.11
C GLU A 347 -4.50 4.13 -14.35
N GLN A 348 -4.82 4.07 -13.05
CA GLN A 348 -4.93 5.26 -12.21
C GLN A 348 -3.55 5.81 -11.79
N PHE A 349 -2.45 5.05 -11.99
CA PHE A 349 -1.11 5.65 -11.98
C PHE A 349 -0.96 6.61 -13.15
N ASN A 350 -1.22 6.12 -14.37
CA ASN A 350 -1.33 6.87 -15.61
C ASN A 350 -1.74 5.95 -16.78
N ALA A 351 -1.94 6.54 -17.97
CA ALA A 351 -2.33 5.81 -19.18
C ALA A 351 -1.32 4.73 -19.63
N ALA A 352 -0.03 4.82 -19.26
CA ALA A 352 0.92 3.76 -19.57
C ALA A 352 0.61 2.47 -18.79
N GLY A 353 -0.06 2.57 -17.64
CA GLY A 353 -0.50 1.43 -16.84
C GLY A 353 -1.72 0.69 -17.38
N ALA A 354 -2.34 1.15 -18.47
CA ALA A 354 -3.53 0.53 -19.03
C ALA A 354 -3.28 -0.92 -19.48
N ILE A 355 -4.23 -1.79 -19.17
CA ILE A 355 -4.24 -3.20 -19.59
C ILE A 355 -5.45 -3.39 -20.50
N PRO A 356 -5.27 -3.84 -21.75
CA PRO A 356 -6.39 -4.10 -22.65
C PRO A 356 -7.40 -5.08 -22.03
N ASP A 357 -8.70 -4.85 -22.28
CA ASP A 357 -9.81 -5.69 -21.81
C ASP A 357 -9.76 -7.13 -22.36
#